data_AF-A0A174Z254-F1
#
_entry.id   AF-A0A174Z254-F1
#
_cell.length_a   1.000
_cell.length_b   1.000
_cell.length_c   1.000
_cell.angle_alpha   90.00
_cell.angle_beta   90.00
_cell.angle_gamma   90.00
#
_symmetry.space_group_name_H-M   'P 1'
#
loop_
_entity.id
_entity.type
_entity.pdbx_description
1 polymer ?
#
loop_
_entity_poly.entity_id
_entity_poly.type
_entity_poly.pdbx_seq_one_letter_code
_entity_poly.pdbx_strand_id
1 'polypeptide(L)' 'MRLHSFLELFDENTKVKVYQDNNILIESYIGDIPQKILNFRYVKNCMIDNSVLIIFTIVKSQEEMDLIEEK' A
#
# COMPACT_ATOMS: atom_id res chain seq x y z
N MET A 1 2.62 -6.11 -6.56
CA MET A 1 1.25 -5.61 -6.76
C MET A 1 1.18 -4.14 -6.38
N ARG A 2 0.38 -3.33 -7.10
CA ARG A 2 0.11 -1.92 -6.72
C ARG A 2 -0.57 -1.87 -5.36
N LEU A 3 -0.23 -0.88 -4.54
CA LEU A 3 -0.82 -0.72 -3.21
C LEU A 3 -2.34 -0.55 -3.30
N HIS A 4 -2.82 0.27 -4.24
CA HIS A 4 -4.25 0.46 -4.50
C HIS A 4 -4.97 -0.88 -4.71
N SER A 5 -4.54 -1.66 -5.70
CA SER A 5 -5.15 -2.97 -6.03
C SER A 5 -5.03 -3.99 -4.89
N PHE A 6 -3.98 -3.90 -4.08
CA PHE A 6 -3.84 -4.78 -2.91
C PHE A 6 -4.85 -4.45 -1.81
N LEU A 7 -5.12 -3.17 -1.58
CA LEU A 7 -6.07 -2.73 -0.56
C LEU A 7 -7.52 -3.03 -0.94
N GLU A 8 -7.85 -3.10 -2.24
CA GLU A 8 -9.17 -3.53 -2.74
C GLU A 8 -9.52 -4.98 -2.36
N LEU A 9 -8.54 -5.79 -1.91
CA LEU A 9 -8.77 -7.14 -1.42
C LEU A 9 -9.36 -7.19 0.01
N PHE A 10 -9.50 -6.05 0.68
CA PHE A 10 -9.89 -5.94 2.09
C PHE A 10 -11.05 -4.96 2.28
N ASP A 11 -11.79 -5.12 3.37
CA ASP A 11 -12.86 -4.19 3.75
C ASP A 11 -12.32 -2.78 4.03
N GLU A 12 -13.07 -1.75 3.63
CA GLU A 12 -12.73 -0.34 3.87
C GLU A 12 -12.52 -0.02 5.37
N ASN A 13 -13.19 -0.76 6.25
CA ASN A 13 -13.09 -0.64 7.72
C ASN A 13 -11.88 -1.39 8.32
N THR A 14 -11.01 -1.97 7.49
CA THR A 14 -9.78 -2.62 7.95
C THR A 14 -8.78 -1.57 8.40
N LYS A 15 -8.24 -1.70 9.62
CA LYS A 15 -7.13 -0.87 10.10
C LYS A 15 -5.85 -1.24 9.36
N VAL A 16 -5.15 -0.24 8.87
CA VAL A 16 -3.93 -0.41 8.09
C VAL A 16 -2.86 0.57 8.53
N LYS A 17 -1.62 0.07 8.56
CA LYS A 17 -0.42 0.85 8.82
C LYS A 17 0.55 0.67 7.67
N VAL A 18 0.79 1.74 6.92
CA VAL A 18 1.64 1.73 5.73
C VAL A 18 2.99 2.30 6.08
N TYR A 19 4.04 1.54 5.75
CA TYR A 19 5.43 1.91 5.93
C TYR A 19 6.10 2.19 4.58
N GLN A 20 7.04 3.12 4.60
CA GLN A 20 8.02 3.34 3.54
C GLN A 20 9.40 3.54 4.19
N ASP A 21 10.40 2.79 3.75
CA ASP A 21 11.78 2.89 4.26
C ASP A 21 11.83 2.83 5.80
N ASN A 22 11.06 1.91 6.39
CA ASN A 22 10.86 1.70 7.82
C ASN A 22 10.23 2.87 8.60
N ASN A 23 9.78 3.92 7.92
CA ASN A 23 9.02 5.03 8.49
C ASN A 23 7.52 4.83 8.28
N ILE A 24 6.72 5.20 9.27
CA ILE A 24 5.27 5.18 9.15
C ILE A 24 4.85 6.32 8.21
N LEU A 25 4.19 5.96 7.12
CA LEU A 25 3.63 6.91 6.16
C LEU A 25 2.21 7.31 6.54
N ILE A 26 1.37 6.33 6.91
CA ILE A 26 0.00 6.54 7.36
C ILE A 26 -0.46 5.37 8.24
N GLU A 27 -1.30 5.68 9.22
CA GLU A 27 -2.04 4.72 10.03
C GLU A 27 -3.50 5.16 10.04
N SER A 28 -4.38 4.38 9.39
CA SER A 28 -5.78 4.75 9.19
C SER A 28 -6.65 3.51 8.89
N TYR A 29 -7.92 3.71 8.58
CA TYR A 29 -8.75 2.71 7.89
C TYR A 29 -8.50 2.76 6.38
N ILE A 30 -8.71 1.65 5.68
CA ILE A 30 -8.48 1.56 4.24
C ILE A 30 -9.30 2.60 3.46
N GLY A 31 -10.59 2.77 3.80
CA GLY A 31 -11.47 3.75 3.15
C GLY A 31 -11.04 5.20 3.32
N ASP A 32 -10.21 5.48 4.34
CA ASP A 32 -9.74 6.82 4.67
C ASP A 32 -8.35 7.13 4.08
N ILE A 33 -7.72 6.20 3.35
CA ILE A 33 -6.39 6.46 2.77
C ILE A 33 -6.52 7.43 1.60
N PRO A 34 -5.82 8.59 1.62
CA PRO A 34 -5.83 9.51 0.50
C PRO A 34 -5.21 8.88 -0.76
N GLN A 35 -5.86 9.03 -1.92
CA GLN A 35 -5.38 8.49 -3.21
C GLN A 35 -3.92 8.87 -3.53
N LYS A 36 -3.47 10.07 -3.14
CA LYS A 36 -2.07 10.51 -3.28
C LYS A 36 -1.05 9.60 -2.58
N ILE A 37 -1.47 8.89 -1.52
CA ILE A 37 -0.64 7.90 -0.83
C ILE A 37 -0.59 6.59 -1.63
N LEU A 38 -1.65 6.24 -2.34
CA LEU A 38 -1.73 4.99 -3.10
C LEU A 38 -0.94 5.04 -4.41
N ASN A 39 -0.86 6.22 -5.02
CA ASN A 39 -0.17 6.42 -6.29
C ASN A 39 1.31 6.02 -6.21
N PHE A 40 1.80 5.38 -7.28
CA PHE A 40 3.20 4.97 -7.46
C PHE A 40 3.77 4.01 -6.41
N ARG A 41 2.93 3.49 -5.51
CA ARG A 41 3.37 2.60 -4.43
C ARG A 41 3.03 1.15 -4.71
N TYR A 42 3.99 0.28 -4.39
CA TYR A 42 3.88 -1.16 -4.51
C TYR A 42 4.09 -1.83 -3.16
N VAL A 43 3.37 -2.91 -2.93
CA VAL A 43 3.57 -3.76 -1.74
C VAL A 43 4.86 -4.55 -1.91
N LYS A 44 5.77 -4.37 -0.95
CA LYS A 44 7.01 -5.14 -0.80
C LYS A 44 6.80 -6.35 0.11
N ASN A 45 6.14 -6.13 1.24
CA ASN A 45 5.78 -7.17 2.21
C ASN A 45 4.54 -6.72 2.99
N CYS A 46 3.78 -7.66 3.55
CA CYS A 46 2.67 -7.36 4.44
C CYS A 46 2.53 -8.43 5.52
N MET A 47 1.99 -8.03 6.66
CA MET A 47 1.63 -8.94 7.75
C MET A 47 0.41 -8.41 8.49
N ILE A 48 -0.30 -9.30 9.18
CA ILE A 48 -1.36 -8.91 10.11
C ILE A 48 -0.79 -9.06 11.52
N ASP A 49 -0.85 -7.99 12.31
CA ASP A 49 -0.49 -7.99 13.72
C ASP A 49 -1.60 -7.31 14.52
N ASN A 50 -2.10 -7.96 15.58
CA ASN A 50 -3.16 -7.45 16.44
C ASN A 50 -4.37 -6.86 15.68
N SER A 51 -4.83 -7.56 14.64
CA SER A 51 -5.93 -7.12 13.77
C SER A 51 -5.68 -5.84 12.97
N VAL A 52 -4.41 -5.45 12.80
CA VAL A 52 -3.97 -4.35 11.94
C VAL A 52 -3.17 -4.92 10.77
N LEU A 53 -3.54 -4.50 9.55
CA LEU A 53 -2.78 -4.81 8.34
C LEU A 53 -1.55 -3.91 8.25
N ILE A 54 -0.37 -4.48 8.44
CA ILE A 54 0.92 -3.79 8.31
C ILE A 54 1.44 -4.01 6.90
N ILE A 55 1.70 -2.93 6.16
CA ILE A 55 2.15 -2.98 4.77
C ILE A 55 3.46 -2.22 4.62
N PHE A 56 4.48 -2.90 4.11
CA PHE A 56 5.73 -2.27 3.71
C PHE A 56 5.68 -1.98 2.22
N THR A 57 5.95 -0.73 1.85
CA THR A 57 5.82 -0.26 0.47
C THR A 57 7.14 0.26 -0.08
N ILE A 58 7.22 0.28 -1.40
CA ILE A 58 8.26 0.95 -2.18
C ILE A 58 7.60 1.88 -3.19
N VAL A 59 8.19 3.05 -3.40
CA VAL A 59 7.80 3.96 -4.49
C VAL A 59 8.57 3.56 -5.73
N LYS A 60 7.87 3.46 -6.86
CA LYS A 60 8.46 3.20 -8.18
C LYS A 60 8.32 4.42 -9.08
N SER A 61 9.26 4.62 -10.00
CA SER A 61 9.12 5.64 -11.05
C SER A 61 8.01 5.25 -12.04
N GLN A 62 7.51 6.22 -12.82
CA GLN A 62 6.55 5.93 -13.90
C GLN A 62 7.11 4.90 -14.89
N GLU A 63 8.39 5.04 -15.27
CA GLU A 63 9.06 4.10 -16.19
C GLU A 63 9.08 2.67 -15.62
N GLU A 64 9.35 2.51 -14.33
CA GLU A 64 9.25 1.19 -13.68
C GLU A 64 7.83 0.65 -13.65
N MET A 65 6.82 1.52 -13.59
CA MET A 65 5.42 1.12 -13.61
C MET A 65 4.99 0.64 -14.99
N ASP A 66 5.36 1.36 -16.04
CA ASP A 66 5.05 1.01 -17.43
C ASP A 66 5.62 -0.37 -17.77
N LEU A 67 6.87 -0.65 -17.37
CA LEU A 67 7.53 -1.96 -17.56
C LEU A 67 6.86 -3.13 -16.81
N ILE A 68 6.10 -2.84 -15.75
CA ILE A 68 5.39 -3.86 -14.97
C ILE A 68 4.00 -4.14 -15.58
N GLU A 69 3.36 -3.15 -16.20
CA GLU A 69 2.06 -3.32 -16.86
C GLU A 69 2.14 -4.01 -18.22
N GLU A 70 3.29 -3.94 -18.89
CA GLU A 70 3.52 -4.65 -20.16
C GLU A 70 3.74 -6.17 -20.02
N LYS A 71 3.70 -6.71 -18.79
CA LYS A 71 3.89 -8.15 -18.49
C LYS A 71 2.64 -8.81 -17.92
#